data_AF-A0A7D8UJF4-F1
#
_entry.id   AF-A0A7D8UJF4-F1
#
_cell.length_a   1.000
_cell.length_b   1.000
_cell.length_c   1.000
_cell.angle_alpha   90.00
_cell.angle_beta   90.00
_cell.angle_gamma   90.00
#
_symmetry.space_group_name_H-M   'P 1'
#
loop_
_entity.id
_entity.type
_entity.pdbx_description
1 polymer ?
#
loop_
_entity_poly.entity_id
_entity_poly.type
_entity_poly.pdbx_seq_one_letter_code
_entity_poly.pdbx_strand_id
1 'polypeptide(L)'
;MGERPQDIISLEKRVHQVMSRALISAKPGTDVCDAAVLFVENRVGCLPIIDDAGRCVGIVSLRDLMRALAGIAGCNIPPRELDEDAKPKAA
;
A
#
# COMPACT_ATOMS: atom_id res chain seq x y z
N MET A 1 19.28 -1.48 4.54
CA MET A 1 18.80 -0.22 3.93
C MET A 1 18.67 0.78 5.07
N GLY A 2 19.48 1.84 5.07
CA GLY A 2 19.36 2.93 6.05
C GLY A 2 18.35 3.97 5.56
N GLU A 3 17.75 4.69 6.50
CA GLU A 3 16.88 5.84 6.19
C GLU A 3 17.65 6.88 5.38
N ARG A 4 17.03 7.43 4.34
CA ARG A 4 17.66 8.50 3.54
C ARG A 4 17.61 9.80 4.35
N PRO A 5 18.53 10.74 4.14
CA PRO A 5 18.51 12.03 4.85
C PRO A 5 17.18 12.78 4.73
N GLN A 6 16.52 12.66 3.58
CA GLN A 6 15.19 13.22 3.33
C GLN A 6 14.06 12.59 4.16
N ASP A 7 14.23 11.33 4.57
CA ASP A 7 13.24 10.61 5.39
C ASP A 7 13.28 11.18 6.83
N ILE A 8 14.48 11.50 7.34
CA ILE A 8 14.69 12.14 8.66
C ILE A 8 14.06 13.54 8.68
N ILE A 9 14.32 14.38 7.67
CA ILE A 9 13.77 15.74 7.58
C ILE A 9 12.23 15.74 7.53
N SER A 10 11.63 14.67 7.02
CA SER A 10 10.17 14.54 6.93
C SER A 10 9.52 14.32 8.29
N LEU A 11 10.26 13.80 9.29
CA LEU A 11 9.75 13.55 10.64
C LEU A 11 9.43 14.84 11.41
N GLU A 12 10.07 15.95 11.07
CA GLU A 12 9.83 17.27 11.70
C GLU A 12 8.63 18.02 11.06
N LYS A 13 8.07 17.49 9.96
CA LYS A 13 6.96 18.10 9.24
C LYS A 13 5.63 17.48 9.65
N ARG A 14 4.55 18.27 9.57
CA ARG A 14 3.19 17.74 9.72
C ARG A 14 2.84 16.88 8.50
N VAL A 15 2.03 15.83 8.71
CA VAL A 15 1.62 14.89 7.65
C VAL A 15 1.09 15.60 6.39
N HIS A 16 0.24 16.62 6.56
CA HIS A 16 -0.33 17.36 5.45
C HIS A 16 0.69 18.13 4.58
N GLN A 17 1.92 18.29 5.07
CA GLN A 17 3.03 18.93 4.36
C GLN A 17 3.87 17.93 3.55
N VAL A 18 3.74 16.63 3.81
CA VAL A 18 4.52 15.56 3.14
C VAL A 18 3.65 14.63 2.29
N MET A 19 2.34 14.58 2.54
CA MET A 19 1.42 13.70 1.80
C MET A 19 1.23 14.13 0.34
N SER A 20 1.06 13.14 -0.54
CA SER A 20 0.62 13.35 -1.93
C SER A 20 -0.87 13.70 -1.96
N ARG A 21 -1.24 14.74 -2.72
CA ARG A 21 -2.65 15.17 -2.87
C ARG A 21 -3.35 14.61 -4.11
N ALA A 22 -2.59 14.34 -5.18
CA ALA A 22 -3.09 13.64 -6.35
C ALA A 22 -2.93 12.13 -6.11
N LEU A 23 -3.98 11.51 -5.59
CA LEU A 23 -4.01 10.08 -5.30
C LEU A 23 -4.54 9.30 -6.51
N ILE A 24 -3.87 8.22 -6.85
CA ILE A 24 -4.41 7.21 -7.76
C ILE A 24 -5.17 6.21 -6.89
N SER A 25 -6.47 6.08 -7.12
CA SER A 25 -7.37 5.23 -6.33
C SER A 25 -8.16 4.29 -7.23
N ALA A 26 -8.64 3.18 -6.66
CA ALA A 26 -9.60 2.29 -7.31
C ALA A 26 -10.95 2.33 -6.57
N LYS A 27 -12.01 1.81 -7.20
CA LYS A 27 -13.33 1.71 -6.57
C LYS A 27 -13.55 0.31 -5.99
N PRO A 28 -14.50 0.17 -5.04
CA PRO A 28 -14.99 -1.16 -4.66
C PRO A 28 -15.46 -1.92 -5.90
N GLY A 29 -15.01 -3.15 -6.06
CA GLY A 29 -15.36 -4.00 -7.20
C GLY A 29 -14.55 -3.76 -8.48
N THR A 30 -13.55 -2.86 -8.47
CA THR A 30 -12.57 -2.78 -9.58
C THR A 30 -11.91 -4.15 -9.78
N ASP A 31 -11.83 -4.60 -11.04
CA ASP A 31 -11.23 -5.89 -11.38
C ASP A 31 -9.74 -5.91 -11.03
N VAL A 32 -9.24 -7.09 -10.67
CA VAL A 32 -7.85 -7.29 -10.29
C VAL A 32 -6.90 -6.96 -11.44
N CYS A 33 -7.28 -7.24 -12.69
CA CYS A 33 -6.50 -6.88 -13.87
C CYS A 33 -6.42 -5.37 -14.06
N ASP A 34 -7.53 -4.65 -13.88
CA ASP A 34 -7.57 -3.19 -13.98
C ASP A 34 -6.70 -2.55 -12.89
N ALA A 35 -6.77 -3.08 -11.66
CA ALA A 35 -5.88 -2.65 -10.58
C ALA A 35 -4.40 -2.90 -10.90
N ALA A 36 -4.07 -4.03 -11.55
CA ALA A 36 -2.70 -4.32 -12.01
C ALA A 36 -2.21 -3.29 -13.04
N VAL A 37 -3.06 -2.89 -13.99
CA VAL A 37 -2.74 -1.83 -14.96
C VAL A 37 -2.46 -0.51 -14.23
N LEU A 38 -3.32 -0.12 -13.28
CA LEU A 38 -3.12 1.10 -12.49
C LEU A 38 -1.78 1.11 -11.74
N PHE A 39 -1.37 -0.02 -11.15
CA PHE A 39 -0.07 -0.15 -10.48
C PHE A 39 1.10 0.11 -11.44
N VAL A 40 1.08 -0.49 -12.63
CA VAL A 40 2.15 -0.41 -13.61
C VAL A 40 2.24 0.98 -14.24
N GLU A 41 1.12 1.54 -14.69
CA GLU A 41 1.07 2.84 -15.37
C GLU A 41 1.49 3.98 -14.45
N ASN A 42 1.04 3.95 -13.20
CA ASN A 42 1.26 5.05 -12.25
C ASN A 42 2.50 4.85 -11.37
N ARG A 43 3.20 3.70 -11.48
CA ARG A 43 4.35 3.31 -10.64
C ARG A 43 4.08 3.45 -9.14
N VAL A 44 2.87 3.05 -8.72
CA VAL A 44 2.44 3.11 -7.32
C VAL A 44 2.59 1.74 -6.65
N GLY A 45 2.87 1.72 -5.35
CA GLY A 45 2.98 0.48 -4.57
C GLY A 45 1.69 0.05 -3.88
N CYS A 46 0.73 0.97 -3.75
CA CYS A 46 -0.57 0.75 -3.13
C CYS A 46 -1.65 1.63 -3.78
N LEU A 47 -2.88 1.15 -3.74
CA LEU A 47 -4.09 1.80 -4.21
C LEU A 47 -5.08 1.90 -3.05
N PRO A 48 -5.43 3.11 -2.59
CA PRO A 48 -6.59 3.29 -1.73
C PRO A 48 -7.87 2.95 -2.50
N ILE A 49 -8.80 2.28 -1.83
CA ILE A 49 -10.12 1.93 -2.37
C ILE A 49 -11.12 2.96 -1.86
N ILE A 50 -11.67 3.75 -2.76
CA ILE A 50 -12.57 4.88 -2.45
C ILE A 50 -13.97 4.57 -2.98
N ASP A 51 -14.99 4.63 -2.11
CA ASP A 51 -16.38 4.44 -2.50
C ASP A 51 -16.98 5.67 -3.22
N ASP A 52 -18.20 5.54 -3.74
CA ASP A 52 -18.87 6.63 -4.46
C ASP A 52 -19.23 7.83 -3.56
N ALA A 53 -19.21 7.66 -2.23
CA ALA A 53 -19.37 8.74 -1.26
C ALA A 53 -18.03 9.45 -0.94
N GLY A 54 -16.92 9.05 -1.58
CA GLY A 54 -15.60 9.62 -1.38
C GLY A 54 -14.88 9.10 -0.13
N ARG A 55 -15.34 7.99 0.47
CA ARG A 55 -14.74 7.44 1.69
C ARG A 55 -13.72 6.36 1.34
N CYS A 56 -12.58 6.38 2.02
CA CYS A 56 -11.60 5.30 1.94
C CYS A 56 -12.10 4.08 2.71
N VAL A 57 -12.40 3.01 1.99
CA VAL A 57 -12.94 1.76 2.56
C VAL A 57 -11.88 0.65 2.68
N GLY A 58 -10.69 0.87 2.13
CA GLY A 58 -9.60 -0.10 2.20
C GLY A 58 -8.37 0.31 1.42
N ILE A 59 -7.37 -0.57 1.42
CA ILE A 59 -6.13 -0.43 0.66
C ILE A 59 -5.77 -1.77 0.03
N VAL A 60 -5.30 -1.72 -1.21
CA VAL A 60 -4.72 -2.86 -1.92
C VAL A 60 -3.30 -2.52 -2.29
N SER A 61 -2.36 -3.41 -2.01
CA SER A 61 -0.96 -3.26 -2.36
C SER A 61 -0.56 -4.18 -3.50
N LEU A 62 0.58 -3.90 -4.13
CA LEU A 62 1.17 -4.81 -5.12
C LEU A 62 1.40 -6.22 -4.55
N ARG A 63 1.63 -6.33 -3.23
CA ARG A 63 1.80 -7.62 -2.54
C ARG A 63 0.51 -8.43 -2.51
N ASP A 64 -0.64 -7.78 -2.38
CA ASP A 64 -1.94 -8.46 -2.40
C ASP A 64 -2.23 -9.06 -3.77
N LEU A 65 -1.86 -8.34 -4.85
CA LEU A 65 -1.91 -8.87 -6.22
C LEU A 65 -1.03 -10.11 -6.39
N MET A 66 0.21 -10.07 -5.88
CA MET A 66 1.11 -11.22 -5.92
C MET A 66 0.56 -12.41 -5.13
N ARG A 67 -0.11 -12.16 -4.01
CA ARG A 67 -0.76 -13.20 -3.20
C ARG A 67 -1.94 -13.83 -3.95
N ALA A 68 -2.77 -13.02 -4.60
CA ALA A 68 -3.87 -13.51 -5.42
C ALA A 68 -3.35 -14.39 -6.58
N LEU A 69 -2.30 -13.91 -7.29
CA LEU A 69 -1.67 -14.66 -8.37
C LEU A 69 -1.08 -16.00 -7.89
N ALA A 70 -0.39 -15.99 -6.75
CA ALA A 70 0.19 -17.19 -6.18
C ALA A 70 -0.87 -18.22 -5.79
N GLY A 71 -1.99 -17.77 -5.23
CA GLY A 71 -3.14 -18.63 -4.95
C GLY A 71 -3.70 -19.31 -6.20
N ILE A 72 -3.76 -18.58 -7.32
CA ILE A 72 -4.22 -19.11 -8.62
C ILE A 72 -3.19 -20.07 -9.22
N ALA A 73 -1.90 -19.76 -9.11
CA ALA A 73 -0.81 -20.55 -9.66
C ALA A 73 -0.43 -21.79 -8.81
N GLY A 74 -1.06 -21.97 -7.64
CA GLY A 74 -0.74 -23.06 -6.71
C GLY A 74 0.57 -22.84 -5.92
N CYS A 75 1.11 -21.62 -5.93
CA CYS A 75 2.27 -21.27 -5.11
C CYS A 75 1.82 -20.91 -3.69
N ASN A 76 2.33 -21.63 -2.69
CA ASN A 76 2.08 -21.29 -1.29
C ASN A 76 3.03 -20.17 -0.85
N ILE A 77 2.52 -18.95 -0.68
CA ILE A 77 3.28 -17.87 -0.04
C ILE A 77 3.05 -17.97 1.47
N PRO A 78 4.08 -18.32 2.26
CA PRO A 78 3.91 -18.41 3.70
C PRO A 78 3.45 -17.06 4.26
N PRO A 79 2.56 -17.07 5.28
CA PRO A 79 2.22 -15.84 5.98
C PRO A 79 3.52 -15.21 6.51
N ARG A 80 3.62 -13.89 6.39
CA ARG A 80 4.76 -13.17 6.92
C ARG A 80 4.72 -13.33 8.44
N GLU A 81 5.75 -13.93 9.02
CA GLU A 81 6.01 -13.83 10.46
C GLU A 81 6.05 -12.34 10.79
N LEU A 82 5.14 -11.89 11.65
CA LEU A 82 5.21 -10.53 12.18
C LEU A 82 6.57 -10.43 12.87
N ASP A 83 7.41 -9.51 12.42
CA ASP A 83 8.70 -9.27 13.06
C ASP A 83 8.42 -9.00 14.56
N GLU A 84 8.77 -9.96 15.44
CA GLU A 84 8.56 -9.87 16.89
C GLU A 84 9.34 -8.69 17.52
N ASP A 85 10.17 -8.02 16.72
CA ASP A 85 10.92 -6.80 17.06
C ASP A 85 10.10 -5.50 17.04
N ALA A 86 8.76 -5.57 16.92
CA ALA A 86 7.89 -4.45 17.27
C ALA A 86 7.88 -4.24 18.80
N LYS A 87 9.04 -3.92 19.37
CA LYS A 87 9.17 -3.47 20.75
C LYS A 87 8.22 -2.29 20.93
N PRO A 88 7.29 -2.33 21.91
CA PRO A 88 6.42 -1.20 22.16
C PRO A 88 7.32 0.01 22.43
N LYS A 89 7.22 1.04 21.57
CA LYS A 89 7.77 2.35 21.89
C LYS A 89 7.07 2.79 23.16
N ALA A 90 7.79 2.75 24.28
CA ALA A 90 7.34 3.23 25.56
C ALA A 90 6.82 4.67 25.40
N ALA A 91 5.63 4.90 25.95
CA ALA A 91 5.04 6.22 26.12
C ALA A 91 5.79 7.02 27.19
#